data_AF-A0A2N2HS49-F1
#
_entry.id   AF-A0A2N2HS49-F1
#
_cell.length_a   1.000
_cell.length_b   1.000
_cell.length_c   1.000
_cell.angle_alpha   90.00
_cell.angle_beta   90.00
_cell.angle_gamma   90.00
#
_symmetry.space_group_name_H-M   'P 1'
#
loop_
_entity.id
_entity.type
_entity.pdbx_description
1 polymer ?
#
loop_
_entity_poly.entity_id
_entity_poly.type
_entity_poly.pdbx_seq_one_letter_code
_entity_poly.pdbx_strand_id
1 'polypeptide(L)'
;MSKNDPSHEFIENPFSLSRREFIAIGGVIIALLALPAIWIRSALINRNHHIQARTKGLYQDDATAKIRLSHENQAVMKLYKDFAGKPLSPVSEELLHTKYVNRMKALS
;
A
#
# COMPACT_ATOMS: atom_id res chain seq x y z
N MET A 1 -20.22 -52.91 -52.07
CA MET A 1 -20.43 -52.23 -50.77
C MET A 1 -19.29 -51.22 -50.61
N SER A 2 -19.62 -49.94 -50.51
CA SER A 2 -18.69 -48.80 -50.53
C SER A 2 -17.64 -48.85 -49.42
N LYS A 3 -16.38 -48.56 -49.79
CA LYS A 3 -15.38 -48.01 -48.86
C LYS A 3 -14.83 -46.73 -49.49
N ASN A 4 -15.53 -45.62 -49.27
CA ASN A 4 -14.98 -44.30 -49.44
C ASN A 4 -14.02 -44.06 -48.28
N ASP A 5 -12.74 -44.36 -48.47
CA ASP A 5 -11.68 -43.89 -47.59
C ASP A 5 -11.16 -42.57 -48.19
N PRO A 6 -11.38 -41.41 -47.56
CA PRO A 6 -10.86 -40.17 -48.09
C PRO A 6 -9.33 -40.25 -48.03
N SER A 7 -8.68 -40.24 -49.20
CA SER A 7 -7.23 -40.15 -49.31
C SER A 7 -6.74 -38.97 -48.46
N HIS A 8 -6.11 -39.26 -47.33
CA HIS A 8 -5.54 -38.24 -46.47
C HIS A 8 -4.35 -37.61 -47.18
N GLU A 9 -4.59 -36.52 -47.89
CA GLU A 9 -3.54 -35.70 -48.46
C GLU A 9 -2.80 -35.02 -47.30
N PHE A 10 -1.59 -35.51 -47.01
CA PHE A 10 -0.77 -34.96 -45.95
C PHE A 10 -0.30 -33.57 -46.37
N ILE A 11 -1.03 -32.55 -45.92
CA ILE A 11 -0.62 -31.16 -46.05
C ILE A 11 0.53 -30.96 -45.07
N GLU A 12 1.75 -30.80 -45.60
CA GLU A 12 2.89 -30.42 -44.78
C GLU A 12 2.57 -29.11 -44.05
N ASN A 13 2.84 -29.06 -42.74
CA ASN A 13 2.67 -27.83 -41.99
C ASN A 13 3.53 -26.75 -42.66
N PRO A 14 2.95 -25.62 -43.11
CA PRO A 14 3.71 -24.59 -43.83
C PRO A 14 4.75 -23.90 -42.94
N PHE A 15 4.71 -24.15 -41.62
CA PHE A 15 5.66 -23.65 -40.64
C PHE A 15 6.46 -24.82 -40.05
N SER A 16 7.76 -24.88 -40.34
CA SER A 16 8.72 -25.88 -39.85
C SER A 16 9.15 -25.67 -38.39
N LEU A 17 8.23 -25.22 -37.52
CA LEU A 17 8.51 -24.90 -36.12
C LEU A 17 8.50 -26.16 -35.24
N SER A 18 9.58 -26.38 -34.50
CA SER A 18 9.66 -27.43 -33.48
C SER A 18 8.82 -27.08 -32.24
N ARG A 19 8.42 -28.10 -31.47
CA ARG A 19 7.66 -27.91 -30.22
C ARG A 19 8.37 -27.01 -29.20
N ARG A 20 9.71 -27.04 -29.18
CA ARG A 20 10.54 -26.21 -28.30
C ARG A 20 10.51 -24.74 -28.74
N GLU A 21 10.59 -24.50 -30.05
CA GLU A 21 10.47 -23.15 -30.62
C GLU A 21 9.06 -22.59 -30.42
N PHE A 22 8.01 -23.41 -30.54
CA PHE A 22 6.64 -23.00 -30.26
C PHE A 22 6.44 -22.54 -28.80
N ILE A 23 6.93 -23.33 -27.83
CA ILE A 23 6.85 -22.96 -26.41
C ILE A 23 7.66 -21.69 -26.13
N ALA A 24 8.84 -21.56 -26.74
CA ALA A 24 9.68 -20.37 -26.59
C ALA A 24 8.98 -19.11 -27.14
N ILE A 25 8.45 -19.18 -28.37
CA ILE A 25 7.73 -18.06 -29.01
C ILE A 25 6.47 -17.71 -28.21
N GLY A 26 5.70 -18.70 -27.77
CA GLY A 26 4.52 -18.48 -26.92
C GLY A 26 4.87 -17.78 -25.60
N GLY A 27 5.95 -18.19 -24.95
CA GLY A 27 6.45 -17.52 -23.74
C GLY A 27 6.86 -16.07 -23.98
N VAL A 28 7.52 -15.78 -25.12
CA VAL A 28 7.91 -14.41 -25.51
C VAL A 28 6.67 -13.55 -25.78
N ILE A 29 5.66 -14.08 -26.46
CA ILE A 29 4.40 -13.35 -26.73
C ILE A 29 3.67 -13.03 -25.42
N ILE A 30 3.56 -13.99 -24.50
CA ILE A 30 2.93 -13.78 -23.20
C ILE A 30 3.71 -12.71 -22.40
N ALA A 31 5.03 -12.76 -22.40
CA ALA A 31 5.86 -11.76 -21.74
C ALA A 31 5.63 -10.36 -22.36
N LEU A 32 5.60 -10.25 -23.69
CA LEU A 32 5.33 -8.99 -24.39
C LEU A 32 3.93 -8.44 -24.07
N LEU A 33 2.90 -9.29 -24.02
CA LEU A 33 1.54 -8.90 -23.66
C LEU A 33 1.39 -8.53 -22.17
N ALA A 34 2.24 -9.07 -21.31
CA ALA A 34 2.25 -8.74 -19.88
C ALA A 34 2.89 -7.36 -19.59
N LEU A 35 3.83 -6.89 -20.41
CA LEU A 35 4.51 -5.60 -20.23
C LEU A 35 3.53 -4.40 -20.15
N PRO A 36 2.54 -4.25 -21.06
CA PRO A 36 1.51 -3.21 -20.95
C PRO A 36 0.69 -3.30 -19.66
N ALA A 37 0.34 -4.50 -19.20
CA ALA A 37 -0.44 -4.68 -17.98
C ALA A 37 0.35 -4.26 -16.73
N ILE A 38 1.66 -4.52 -16.70
CA ILE A 38 2.57 -4.06 -15.63
C ILE A 38 2.67 -2.53 -15.65
N TRP A 39 2.83 -1.93 -16.84
CA TRP A 39 2.89 -0.47 -16.99
C TRP A 39 1.58 0.22 -16.57
N ILE A 40 0.42 -0.29 -16.99
CA ILE A 40 -0.91 0.22 -16.60
C ILE A 40 -1.09 0.11 -15.08
N ARG A 41 -0.75 -1.04 -14.48
CA ARG A 41 -0.80 -1.20 -13.02
C ARG A 41 0.10 -0.17 -12.33
N SER A 42 1.31 0.03 -12.80
CA SER A 42 2.26 1.01 -12.26
C SER A 42 1.72 2.45 -12.35
N ALA A 43 1.16 2.82 -13.50
CA ALA A 43 0.57 4.14 -13.73
C ALA A 43 -0.63 4.44 -12.83
N LEU A 44 -1.42 3.41 -12.47
CA LEU A 44 -2.61 3.57 -11.64
C LEU A 44 -2.34 3.54 -10.13
N ILE A 45 -1.25 2.91 -9.66
CA ILE A 45 -1.11 2.52 -8.25
C ILE A 45 -0.38 3.54 -7.37
N ASN A 46 0.28 4.58 -7.88
CA ASN A 46 1.10 5.43 -7.02
C ASN A 46 0.43 6.74 -6.56
N ARG A 47 -0.62 6.66 -5.73
CA ARG A 47 -1.31 7.84 -5.17
C ARG A 47 -0.78 8.31 -3.82
N ASN A 48 0.03 7.49 -3.14
CA ASN A 48 0.36 7.69 -1.72
C ASN A 48 1.83 8.04 -1.44
N HIS A 49 2.61 8.29 -2.49
CA HIS A 49 4.06 8.51 -2.37
C HIS A 49 4.42 9.61 -1.36
N HIS A 50 3.74 10.76 -1.42
CA HIS A 50 4.01 11.87 -0.50
C HIS A 50 3.66 11.56 0.95
N ILE A 51 2.59 10.80 1.20
CA ILE A 51 2.21 10.40 2.56
C ILE A 51 3.27 9.43 3.10
N GLN A 52 3.70 8.44 2.31
CA GLN A 52 4.76 7.51 2.72
C GLN A 52 6.08 8.24 2.99
N ALA A 53 6.46 9.20 2.14
CA ALA A 53 7.66 10.00 2.34
C ALA A 53 7.61 10.84 3.62
N ARG A 54 6.47 11.50 3.90
CA ARG A 54 6.26 12.28 5.14
C ARG A 54 6.31 11.39 6.37
N THR A 55 5.61 10.26 6.34
CA THR A 55 5.61 9.28 7.43
C THR A 55 7.02 8.77 7.72
N LYS A 56 7.78 8.44 6.67
CA LYS A 56 9.17 7.98 6.83
C LYS A 56 10.06 9.05 7.47
N GLY A 57 9.97 10.30 7.02
CA GLY A 57 10.73 11.42 7.60
C GLY A 57 10.41 11.62 9.08
N LEU A 58 9.11 11.69 9.43
CA LEU A 58 8.68 11.85 10.83
C LEU A 58 9.24 10.76 11.75
N TYR A 59 9.26 9.50 11.31
CA TYR A 59 9.82 8.41 12.11
C TYR A 59 11.35 8.45 12.21
N GLN A 60 12.05 8.94 11.18
CA GLN A 60 13.50 9.14 11.24
C GLN A 60 13.86 10.23 12.25
N ASP A 61 13.11 11.34 12.25
CA ASP A 61 13.29 12.44 13.20
C ASP A 61 13.01 11.97 14.63
N ASP A 62 11.90 11.25 14.85
CA ASP A 62 11.58 10.67 16.17
C ASP A 62 12.71 9.73 16.64
N ALA A 63 13.18 8.80 15.79
CA ALA A 63 14.21 7.84 16.18
C ALA A 63 15.53 8.47 16.62
N THR A 64 15.86 9.66 16.10
CA THR A 64 17.10 10.39 16.43
C THR A 64 16.93 11.40 17.57
N ALA A 65 15.70 11.61 18.06
CA ALA A 65 15.43 12.57 19.13
C ALA A 65 16.08 12.13 20.47
N LYS A 66 16.74 13.08 21.15
CA LYS A 66 17.40 12.85 22.45
C LYS A 66 16.42 12.44 23.55
N ILE A 67 15.22 13.01 23.55
CA ILE A 67 14.13 12.66 24.47
C ILE A 67 12.98 12.15 23.62
N ARG A 68 12.59 10.89 23.85
CA ARG A 68 11.57 10.16 23.08
C ARG A 68 10.24 10.07 23.82
N LEU A 69 10.28 10.06 25.15
CA LEU A 69 9.13 9.79 26.00
C LEU A 69 8.58 11.09 26.58
N SER A 70 7.27 11.32 26.44
CA SER A 70 6.63 12.56 26.90
C SER A 70 6.79 12.82 28.40
N HIS A 71 6.88 11.77 29.22
CA HIS A 71 7.06 11.89 30.66
C HIS A 71 8.52 12.22 31.07
N GLU A 72 9.49 12.09 30.17
CA GLU A 72 10.88 12.51 30.39
C GLU A 72 11.11 13.98 29.98
N ASN A 73 10.13 14.62 29.35
CA ASN A 73 10.22 16.02 28.94
C ASN A 73 10.26 16.94 30.17
N GLN A 74 11.37 17.64 30.35
CA GLN A 74 11.63 18.52 31.49
C GLN A 74 10.59 19.64 31.63
N ALA A 75 10.11 20.21 30.52
CA ALA A 75 9.09 21.25 30.54
C ALA A 75 7.73 20.70 31.01
N VAL A 76 7.37 19.48 30.60
CA VAL A 76 6.14 18.82 31.03
C VAL A 76 6.22 18.46 32.51
N MET A 77 7.34 17.88 32.96
CA MET A 77 7.53 17.58 34.38
C MET A 77 7.44 18.84 35.24
N LYS A 78 8.03 19.96 34.79
CA LYS A 78 7.94 21.24 35.48
C LYS A 78 6.50 21.77 35.54
N LEU A 79 5.76 21.71 34.44
CA LEU A 79 4.34 22.10 34.38
C LEU A 79 3.51 21.35 35.43
N TYR A 80 3.69 20.03 35.53
CA TYR A 80 2.98 19.23 36.53
C TYR A 80 3.46 19.54 37.95
N LYS A 81 4.77 19.64 38.19
CA LYS A 81 5.32 19.93 39.52
C LYS A 81 4.85 21.29 40.06
N ASP A 82 4.91 22.33 39.22
CA ASP A 82 4.76 23.71 39.67
C ASP A 82 3.30 24.19 39.57
N PHE A 83 2.45 23.53 38.77
CA PHE A 83 1.09 24.00 38.48
C PHE A 83 0.03 22.90 38.43
N ALA A 84 0.11 21.96 37.46
CA ALA A 84 -0.98 21.03 37.20
C ALA A 84 -1.10 19.88 38.23
N GLY A 85 -0.10 19.72 39.09
CA GLY A 85 0.00 18.67 40.10
C GLY A 85 0.29 17.30 39.49
N LYS A 86 -0.77 16.52 39.23
CA LYS A 86 -0.69 15.17 38.67
C LYS A 86 -1.60 15.02 37.45
N PRO A 87 -1.34 14.05 36.55
CA PRO A 87 -2.31 13.69 35.52
C PRO A 87 -3.68 13.40 36.13
N LEU A 88 -4.75 13.81 35.44
CA LEU A 88 -6.13 13.68 35.91
C LEU A 88 -6.45 14.45 37.21
N SER A 89 -5.67 15.48 37.56
CA SER A 89 -6.03 16.42 38.63
C SER A 89 -7.26 17.26 38.23
N PRO A 90 -7.99 17.87 39.17
CA PRO A 90 -9.08 18.80 38.85
C PRO A 90 -8.64 19.93 37.91
N VAL A 91 -7.44 20.50 38.13
CA VAL A 91 -6.86 21.52 37.26
C VAL A 91 -6.58 20.98 35.85
N SER A 92 -6.10 19.74 35.72
CA SER A 92 -5.89 19.10 34.43
C SER A 92 -7.21 18.82 33.71
N GLU A 93 -8.24 18.36 34.43
CA GLU A 93 -9.58 18.13 33.87
C GLU A 93 -10.20 19.43 33.35
N GLU A 94 -10.07 20.51 34.12
CA GLU A 94 -10.63 21.82 33.77
C GLU A 94 -9.96 22.44 32.53
N LEU A 95 -8.63 22.35 32.44
CA LEU A 95 -7.87 23.06 31.41
C LEU A 95 -7.47 22.21 30.22
N LEU A 96 -7.21 20.91 30.41
CA LEU A 96 -6.59 20.04 29.41
C LEU A 96 -7.56 18.99 28.84
N HIS A 97 -8.68 18.72 29.50
CA HIS A 97 -9.68 17.76 29.04
C HIS A 97 -10.86 18.44 28.36
N THR A 98 -11.67 17.65 27.65
CA THR A 98 -12.84 18.13 26.92
C THR A 98 -13.97 17.10 26.95
N LYS A 99 -15.16 17.53 26.56
CA LYS A 99 -16.39 16.71 26.58
C LYS A 99 -16.99 16.63 25.20
N TYR A 100 -17.55 15.46 24.86
CA TYR A 100 -18.26 15.26 23.60
C TYR A 100 -19.72 15.70 23.72
N VAL A 101 -20.27 16.20 22.60
CA VAL A 101 -21.68 16.54 22.47
C VAL A 101 -22.31 15.65 21.40
N ASN A 102 -23.41 14.99 21.72
CA ASN A 102 -24.16 14.19 20.75
C ASN A 102 -24.84 15.11 19.72
N ARG A 103 -24.43 15.00 18.45
CA ARG A 103 -24.95 15.80 17.33
C ARG A 103 -25.90 15.05 16.39
N MET A 104 -26.35 13.85 16.76
CA MET A 104 -27.18 13.00 15.89
C MET A 104 -28.51 13.66 15.51
N LYS A 105 -29.07 14.54 16.34
CA LYS A 105 -30.30 15.29 16.01
C LYS A 105 -30.14 16.26 14.83
N ALA A 106 -28.91 16.65 14.46
CA ALA A 106 -28.65 17.51 13.30
C ALA A 106 -28.52 16.72 11.98
N LEU A 107 -28.55 15.39 12.05
CA LEU A 107 -28.47 14.46 10.92
C LEU A 107 -29.79 13.70 10.69
N SER A 108 -30.81 14.00 11.49
CA SER A 108 -32.21 13.55 11.36
C SER A 108 -33.01 14.58 10.58
#